data_AF-A3I0A9-F1
#
_entry.id   AF-A3I0A9-F1
#
_cell.length_a   1.000
_cell.length_b   1.000
_cell.length_c   1.000
_cell.angle_alpha   90.00
_cell.angle_beta   90.00
_cell.angle_gamma   90.00
#
_symmetry.space_group_name_H-M   'P 1'
#
loop_
_entity.id
_entity.type
_entity.pdbx_description
1 polymer ?
#
loop_
_entity_poly.entity_id
_entity_poly.type
_entity_poly.pdbx_seq_one_letter_code
_entity_poly.pdbx_strand_id
1 'polypeptide(L)' 'MIPKGENLAKAPRDKLVQAGFSFKYNTHIYTNKKGNQYHYCYDYGYLELEGNWFLIVKGKES' A
#
# COMPACT_ATOMS: atom_id res chain seq x y z
N MET A 1 1.68 -6.48 13.55
CA MET A 1 0.58 -7.43 13.31
C MET A 1 -0.42 -6.70 12.43
N ILE A 2 -0.71 -7.22 11.24
CA ILE A 2 -1.84 -6.70 10.44
C ILE A 2 -3.08 -7.48 10.91
N PRO A 3 -4.09 -6.82 11.50
CA PRO A 3 -5.26 -7.49 12.02
C PRO A 3 -6.01 -8.21 10.89
N LYS A 4 -6.41 -9.47 11.14
CA LYS A 4 -7.30 -10.28 10.30
C LYS A 4 -8.66 -9.58 10.19
N GLY A 5 -8.78 -8.65 9.25
CA GLY A 5 -9.98 -7.82 9.07
C GLY A 5 -9.80 -6.73 8.02
N GLU A 6 -8.54 -6.38 7.71
CA GLU A 6 -8.19 -5.42 6.66
C GLU A 6 -8.16 -6.11 5.28
N ASN A 7 -8.65 -5.42 4.25
CA ASN A 7 -8.61 -5.92 2.89
C ASN A 7 -7.19 -5.72 2.33
N LEU A 8 -6.43 -6.81 2.26
CA LEU A 8 -5.07 -6.84 1.76
C LEU A 8 -5.09 -7.31 0.30
N ALA A 9 -4.75 -6.44 -0.64
CA ALA A 9 -4.58 -6.78 -2.04
C ALA A 9 -3.10 -6.71 -2.40
N LYS A 10 -2.56 -7.76 -3.03
CA LYS A 10 -1.22 -7.70 -3.64
C LYS A 10 -1.34 -7.57 -5.14
N ALA A 11 -0.65 -6.61 -5.72
CA ALA A 11 -0.60 -6.42 -7.17
C ALA A 11 0.75 -5.84 -7.57
N PRO A 12 1.27 -6.18 -8.77
CA PRO A 12 2.46 -5.52 -9.27
C PRO A 12 2.19 -4.06 -9.59
N ARG A 13 3.22 -3.21 -9.47
CA ARG A 13 3.16 -1.76 -9.75
C ARG A 13 2.46 -1.48 -11.06
N ASP A 14 2.85 -2.21 -12.10
CA ASP A 14 2.38 -2.01 -13.46
C ASP A 14 0.86 -2.20 -13.57
N LYS A 15 0.32 -3.25 -12.95
CA LYS A 15 -1.12 -3.53 -12.93
C LYS A 15 -1.91 -2.46 -12.19
N LEU A 16 -1.35 -1.90 -11.12
CA LEU A 16 -1.99 -0.82 -10.36
C LEU A 16 -2.02 0.47 -11.16
N VAL A 17 -0.89 0.86 -11.76
CA VAL A 17 -0.80 2.03 -12.64
C VAL A 17 -1.74 1.87 -13.84
N GLN A 18 -1.77 0.69 -14.47
CA GLN A 18 -2.69 0.38 -15.57
C GLN A 18 -4.15 0.41 -15.15
N ALA A 19 -4.47 0.01 -13.91
CA ALA A 19 -5.80 0.12 -13.34
C ALA A 19 -6.20 1.57 -12.96
N GLY A 20 -5.31 2.55 -13.15
CA GLY A 20 -5.54 3.94 -12.77
C GLY A 20 -5.32 4.23 -11.28
N PHE A 21 -4.65 3.34 -10.56
CA PHE A 21 -4.31 3.55 -9.15
C PHE A 21 -3.25 4.65 -9.03
N SER A 22 -3.60 5.74 -8.34
CA SER A 22 -2.70 6.88 -8.16
C SER A 22 -2.03 6.84 -6.78
N PHE A 23 -0.74 6.51 -6.76
CA PHE A 23 0.11 6.57 -5.58
C PHE A 23 0.45 8.02 -5.16
N LYS A 24 -0.12 9.03 -5.81
CA LYS A 24 0.25 10.44 -5.61
C LYS A 24 -0.41 11.08 -4.38
N TYR A 25 -1.47 10.45 -3.86
CA TYR A 25 -2.24 10.96 -2.73
C TYR A 25 -2.03 10.08 -1.51
N ASN A 26 -1.10 10.49 -0.66
CA ASN A 26 -0.84 9.86 0.61
C ASN A 26 -0.46 10.93 1.62
N THR A 27 -0.98 10.79 2.84
CA THR A 27 -0.73 11.76 3.91
C THR A 27 0.62 11.55 4.57
N HIS A 28 1.05 10.29 4.65
CA HIS A 28 2.34 9.92 5.21
C HIS A 28 3.10 8.95 4.31
N ILE A 29 4.41 9.17 4.22
CA ILE A 29 5.39 8.23 3.66
C ILE A 29 6.26 7.77 4.83
N TYR A 30 6.32 6.48 5.05
CA TYR A 30 7.17 5.84 6.04
C TYR A 30 8.13 4.88 5.34
N THR A 31 9.42 5.17 5.42
CA THR A 31 10.45 4.28 4.89
C THR A 31 10.95 3.37 6.01
N ASN A 32 10.79 2.06 5.85
CA ASN A 32 11.34 1.09 6.80
C ASN A 32 12.88 1.04 6.65
N LYS A 33 13.59 0.65 7.71
CA LYS A 33 15.04 0.32 7.70
C LYS A 33 15.46 -0.67 6.61
N LYS A 34 14.53 -1.47 6.08
CA LYS A 34 14.74 -2.34 4.92
C LYS A 34 14.72 -1.63 3.55
N GLY A 35 14.42 -0.34 3.50
CA GLY A 35 14.25 0.43 2.25
C GLY A 35 12.84 0.42 1.68
N ASN A 36 11.92 -0.34 2.26
CA ASN A 36 10.53 -0.41 1.79
C ASN A 36 9.77 0.88 2.12
N GLN A 37 9.12 1.47 1.12
CA GLN A 37 8.28 2.66 1.27
C GLN A 37 6.83 2.26 1.55
N TYR A 38 6.36 2.64 2.74
CA TYR A 38 4.96 2.56 3.16
C TYR A 38 4.30 3.90 2.92
N HIS A 39 3.18 3.89 2.22
CA HIS A 39 2.38 5.07 2.01
C HIS A 39 1.05 4.85 2.70
N TYR A 40 0.76 5.69 3.67
CA TYR A 40 -0.51 5.66 4.39
C TYR A 40 -1.37 6.84 3.95
N CYS A 41 -2.59 6.54 3.52
CA CYS A 41 -3.68 7.48 3.37
C CYS A 41 -4.76 7.07 4.38
N TYR A 42 -5.46 8.03 4.99
CA TYR A 42 -6.40 7.83 6.10
C TYR A 42 -7.11 6.46 6.16
N ASP A 43 -7.77 6.07 5.07
CA ASP A 43 -8.57 4.83 4.96
C ASP A 43 -7.81 3.65 4.31
N TYR A 44 -6.69 3.90 3.64
CA TYR A 44 -5.93 2.90 2.90
C TYR A 44 -4.42 3.19 2.88
N GLY A 45 -3.63 2.16 3.22
CA GLY A 45 -2.20 2.12 3.01
C GLY A 45 -1.81 1.33 1.77
N TYR A 46 -0.61 1.58 1.25
CA TYR A 46 0.05 0.66 0.33
C TYR A 46 1.54 0.58 0.63
N LEU A 47 2.14 -0.57 0.37
CA LEU A 47 3.52 -0.89 0.65
C LEU A 47 4.21 -1.39 -0.62
N GLU A 48 5.34 -0.78 -0.95
CA GLU A 48 6.25 -1.34 -1.95
C GLU A 48 7.01 -2.54 -1.35
N LEU A 49 6.94 -3.67 -2.06
CA LEU A 49 7.64 -4.90 -1.77
C LEU A 49 8.76 -5.10 -2.80
N GLU A 50 9.64 -6.05 -2.52
CA GLU A 50 10.70 -6.45 -3.45
C GLU A 50 10.14 -6.96 -4.78
N GLY A 51 10.84 -6.66 -5.87
CA GLY A 51 10.47 -7.11 -7.22
C GLY A 51 9.28 -6.38 -7.84
N ASN A 52 9.09 -5.08 -7.55
CA ASN A 52 7.99 -4.24 -8.07
C ASN A 52 6.59 -4.71 -7.67
N TRP A 53 6.48 -5.41 -6.54
CA TRP A 53 5.21 -5.80 -5.95
C TRP A 53 4.70 -4.70 -5.02
N PHE A 54 3.40 -4.52 -4.98
CA PHE A 54 2.74 -3.58 -4.07
C PHE A 54 1.67 -4.30 -3.28
N LEU A 55 1.62 -4.05 -1.98
CA LEU A 55 0.59 -4.52 -1.06
C LEU A 55 -0.29 -3.34 -0.67
N ILE A 56 -1.53 -3.31 -1.17
CA ILE A 56 -2.56 -2.38 -0.75
C ILE A 56 -3.23 -2.94 0.50
N VAL A 57 -3.35 -2.11 1.52
CA VAL A 57 -3.98 -2.40 2.80
C VAL A 57 -5.13 -1.43 2.95
N LYS A 58 -6.37 -1.89 2.82
CA LYS A 58 -7.54 -1.07 3.13
C LYS A 58 -7.95 -1.30 4.58
N GLY A 59 -7.83 -0.25 5.38
CA GLY A 59 -8.33 -0.24 6.74
C GLY A 59 -9.84 -0.34 6.72
N LYS A 60 -10.40 -1.23 7.55
CA LYS A 60 -11.84 -1.26 7.75
C LYS A 60 -12.15 -0.16 8.76
N GLU A 61 -12.66 0.96 8.28
CA GLU A 61 -13.30 1.99 9.12
C GLU A 61 -14.19 1.28 10.15
N SER A 62 -13.92 1.52 11.44
CA SER A 62 -14.75 1.04 12.55
C SER A 62 -15.56 2.20 13.10
#